data_AF-A0A6J0BYW8-F1
#
_entry.id   AF-A0A6J0BYW8-F1
#
_cell.length_a   1.000
_cell.length_b   1.000
_cell.length_c   1.000
_cell.angle_alpha   90.00
_cell.angle_beta   90.00
_cell.angle_gamma   90.00
#
_symmetry.space_group_name_H-M   'P 1'
#
loop_
_entity.id
_entity.type
_entity.pdbx_description
1 polymer ?
#
loop_
_entity_poly.entity_id
_entity_poly.type
_entity_poly.pdbx_seq_one_letter_code
_entity_poly.pdbx_strand_id
1 'polypeptide(L)'
;MTPPMERIQILESIEKDIIICLQSAGQAFVELSKEKSSLKQAESQTHQFLKTLGHVESKLSEQIHYLTQVSTGQPHEGSGYASQKVLQMAWHRLEHARSRVNELERIKNKHLHGRTVARSSQPQMLSSISLQPLSQSASNP
;
A
#
# COMPACT_ATOMS: atom_id res chain seq x y z
N MET A 1 -8.44 11.76 1.38
CA MET A 1 -7.42 11.86 2.45
C MET A 1 -6.55 13.07 2.17
N THR A 2 -6.58 14.08 3.04
CA THR A 2 -5.73 15.28 2.95
C THR A 2 -4.26 14.85 3.06
N PRO A 3 -3.38 15.15 2.09
CA PRO A 3 -1.98 14.74 2.14
C PRO A 3 -1.26 15.25 3.39
N PRO A 4 -0.25 14.53 3.91
CA PRO A 4 0.50 14.95 5.10
C PRO A 4 1.07 16.38 5.02
N MET A 5 1.47 16.83 3.82
CA MET A 5 1.94 18.20 3.61
C MET A 5 0.84 19.24 3.81
N GLU A 6 -0.37 18.98 3.33
CA GLU A 6 -1.50 19.91 3.48
C GLU A 6 -1.94 19.99 4.95
N ARG A 7 -1.76 18.90 5.72
CA ARG A 7 -1.96 18.91 7.19
C ARG A 7 -0.94 19.79 7.91
N ILE A 8 0.33 19.74 7.51
CA ILE A 8 1.37 20.64 8.06
C ILE A 8 1.03 22.10 7.75
N GLN A 9 0.58 22.40 6.53
CA GLN A 9 0.15 23.75 6.17
C GLN A 9 -1.05 24.24 6.99
N ILE A 10 -1.98 23.35 7.35
CA ILE A 10 -3.08 23.69 8.26
C ILE A 10 -2.53 24.06 9.65
N LEU A 11 -1.56 23.31 10.18
CA LEU A 11 -0.93 23.64 11.47
C LEU A 11 -0.19 24.98 11.42
N GLU A 12 0.53 25.28 10.33
CA GLU A 12 1.13 26.60 10.13
C GLU A 12 0.09 27.73 10.06
N SER A 13 -1.08 27.48 9.44
CA SER A 13 -2.18 28.44 9.46
C SER A 13 -2.73 28.64 10.87
N ILE A 14 -2.89 27.58 11.66
CA ILE A 14 -3.32 27.67 13.05
C ILE A 14 -2.33 28.49 13.87
N GLU A 15 -1.02 28.27 13.68
CA GLU A 15 0.03 29.04 14.36
C GLU A 15 -0.07 30.54 14.04
N LYS A 16 -0.27 30.89 12.77
CA LYS A 16 -0.51 32.28 12.36
C LYS A 16 -1.77 32.87 13.00
N ASP A 17 -2.85 32.10 13.06
CA ASP A 17 -4.11 32.52 13.71
C ASP A 17 -3.88 32.75 15.23
N ILE A 18 -3.06 31.93 15.90
CA ILE A 18 -2.68 32.13 17.32
C ILE A 18 -1.91 33.44 17.50
N ILE A 19 -0.96 33.75 16.63
CA ILE A 19 -0.21 35.02 16.67
C ILE A 19 -1.17 36.20 16.54
N ILE A 20 -2.11 36.15 15.58
CA ILE A 20 -3.12 37.20 15.40
C ILE A 20 -4.01 37.34 16.64
N CYS A 21 -4.44 36.22 17.23
CA CYS A 21 -5.23 36.19 18.44
C CYS A 21 -4.53 36.94 19.59
N LEU A 22 -3.26 36.62 19.85
CA LEU A 22 -2.45 37.29 20.87
C LEU A 22 -2.23 38.78 20.56
N GLN A 23 -2.01 39.13 19.29
CA GLN A 23 -1.87 40.51 18.87
C GLN A 23 -3.15 41.31 19.12
N SER A 24 -4.33 40.80 18.76
CA SER A 24 -5.61 41.46 19.02
C SER A 24 -5.86 41.67 20.51
N ALA A 25 -5.57 40.67 21.35
CA ALA A 25 -5.65 40.82 22.80
C ALA A 25 -4.69 41.90 23.33
N GLY A 26 -3.43 41.89 22.87
CA GLY A 26 -2.44 42.90 23.22
C GLY A 26 -2.87 44.31 22.82
N GLN A 27 -3.42 44.47 21.61
CA GLN A 27 -3.92 45.77 21.13
C GLN A 27 -5.13 46.25 21.93
N ALA A 28 -6.01 45.35 22.38
CA ALA A 28 -7.11 45.70 23.27
C ALA A 28 -6.58 46.24 24.61
N PHE A 29 -5.60 45.58 25.22
CA PHE A 29 -4.97 46.07 26.46
C PHE A 29 -4.24 47.40 26.28
N VAL A 30 -3.50 47.56 25.19
CA VAL A 30 -2.82 48.83 24.87
C VAL A 30 -3.85 49.96 24.73
N GLU A 31 -4.97 49.72 24.04
CA GLU A 31 -6.03 50.72 23.91
C GLU A 31 -6.65 51.10 25.26
N LEU A 32 -6.93 50.11 26.11
CA LEU A 32 -7.50 50.31 27.45
C LEU A 32 -6.52 51.01 28.41
N SER A 33 -5.21 50.94 28.15
CA SER A 33 -4.18 51.61 28.97
C SER A 33 -4.03 53.11 28.68
N LYS A 34 -4.65 53.63 27.62
CA LYS A 34 -4.54 55.05 27.24
C LYS A 34 -5.36 55.95 28.17
N GLU A 35 -4.84 57.14 28.46
CA GLU A 35 -5.58 58.17 29.23
C GLU A 35 -6.92 58.57 28.58
N LYS A 36 -6.97 58.53 27.24
CA LYS A 36 -8.20 58.68 26.45
C LYS A 36 -8.43 57.44 25.59
N SER A 37 -8.98 56.39 26.20
CA SER A 37 -9.28 55.13 25.52
C SER A 37 -10.47 55.26 24.56
N SER A 38 -10.36 54.67 23.36
CA SER A 38 -11.49 54.46 22.46
C SER A 38 -12.18 53.12 22.75
N LEU A 39 -13.35 53.18 23.38
CA LEU A 39 -14.13 51.97 23.71
C LEU A 39 -14.45 51.15 22.44
N LYS A 40 -14.84 51.82 21.36
CA LYS A 40 -15.13 51.17 20.07
C LYS A 40 -13.93 50.41 19.51
N GLN A 41 -12.73 50.93 19.69
CA GLN A 41 -11.51 50.28 19.24
C GLN A 41 -11.15 49.08 20.12
N ALA A 42 -11.25 49.22 21.44
CA ALA A 42 -11.05 48.11 22.38
C ALA A 42 -12.05 46.96 22.13
N GLU A 43 -13.33 47.28 21.91
CA GLU A 43 -14.36 46.31 21.55
C GLU A 43 -14.08 45.62 20.22
N SER A 44 -13.64 46.38 19.20
CA SER A 44 -13.27 45.81 17.91
C SER A 44 -12.12 44.81 18.03
N GLN A 45 -11.09 45.12 18.82
CA GLN A 45 -9.95 44.22 19.04
C GLN A 45 -10.38 42.99 19.86
N THR A 46 -11.23 43.17 20.86
CA THR A 46 -11.80 42.06 21.66
C THR A 46 -12.65 41.14 20.79
N HIS A 47 -13.45 41.69 19.87
CA HIS A 47 -14.25 40.90 18.95
C HIS A 47 -13.37 40.10 17.96
N GLN A 48 -12.31 40.72 17.44
CA GLN A 48 -11.34 40.04 16.59
C GLN A 48 -10.61 38.91 17.34
N PHE A 49 -10.25 39.14 18.61
CA PHE A 49 -9.70 38.11 19.49
C PHE A 49 -10.65 36.92 19.62
N LEU A 50 -11.90 37.15 20.03
CA LEU A 50 -12.88 36.08 20.22
C LEU A 50 -13.14 35.28 18.93
N LYS A 51 -13.27 35.99 17.80
CA LYS A 51 -13.46 35.36 16.49
C LYS A 51 -12.27 34.47 16.11
N THR A 52 -11.05 34.97 16.30
CA THR A 52 -9.83 34.24 15.94
C THR A 52 -9.63 33.05 16.87
N LEU A 53 -9.89 33.22 18.17
CA LEU A 53 -9.84 32.16 19.17
C LEU A 53 -10.78 31.01 18.83
N GLY A 54 -12.05 31.29 18.53
CA GLY A 54 -13.01 30.26 18.12
C GLY A 54 -12.58 29.53 16.85
N HIS A 55 -11.93 30.22 15.92
CA HIS A 55 -11.38 29.61 14.71
C HIS A 55 -10.22 28.66 15.02
N VAL A 56 -9.30 29.07 15.90
CA VAL A 56 -8.19 28.25 16.40
C VAL A 56 -8.72 27.00 17.10
N GLU A 57 -9.68 27.15 18.01
CA GLU A 57 -10.29 26.04 18.76
C GLU A 57 -10.95 25.01 17.85
N SER A 58 -11.75 25.46 16.87
CA SER A 58 -12.40 24.57 15.90
C SER A 58 -11.37 23.79 15.08
N LYS A 59 -10.39 24.49 14.48
CA LYS A 59 -9.36 23.85 13.65
C LYS A 59 -8.48 22.88 14.43
N LEU A 60 -8.08 23.23 15.66
CA LEU A 60 -7.30 22.34 16.52
C LEU A 60 -8.11 21.10 16.90
N SER A 61 -9.39 21.26 17.22
CA SER A 61 -10.28 20.13 17.53
C SER A 61 -10.38 19.16 16.35
N GLU A 62 -10.49 19.66 15.12
CA GLU A 62 -10.46 18.83 13.92
C GLU A 62 -9.13 18.09 13.75
N GLN A 63 -7.99 18.74 14.01
CA GLN A 63 -6.69 18.06 13.94
C GLN A 63 -6.52 17.01 15.05
N ILE A 64 -7.01 17.27 16.26
CA ILE A 64 -7.01 16.30 17.36
C ILE A 64 -7.90 15.10 17.01
N HIS A 65 -9.10 15.34 16.46
CA HIS A 65 -9.99 14.27 16.02
C HIS A 65 -9.34 13.42 14.93
N TYR A 66 -8.71 14.06 13.94
CA TYR A 66 -7.95 13.37 12.91
C TYR A 66 -6.81 12.53 13.49
N LEU A 67 -5.95 13.12 14.33
CA LEU A 67 -4.85 12.41 14.98
C LEU A 67 -5.37 11.22 15.78
N THR A 68 -6.48 11.39 16.50
CA THR A 68 -7.15 10.30 17.21
C THR A 68 -7.60 9.20 16.24
N GLN A 69 -8.25 9.55 15.13
CA GLN A 69 -8.73 8.59 14.13
C GLN A 69 -7.58 7.80 13.48
N VAL A 70 -6.48 8.45 13.14
CA VAL A 70 -5.33 7.78 12.50
C VAL A 70 -4.44 7.04 13.50
N SER A 71 -4.35 7.51 14.75
CA SER A 71 -3.56 6.87 15.82
C SER A 71 -4.28 5.68 16.45
N THR A 72 -5.61 5.65 16.43
CA THR A 72 -6.42 4.52 16.91
C THR A 72 -6.63 3.43 15.86
N GLY A 73 -6.00 3.56 14.68
CA GLY A 73 -5.93 2.48 13.69
C GLY A 73 -7.27 2.16 13.01
N GLN A 74 -8.12 3.16 12.77
CA GLN A 74 -9.34 2.93 12.00
C GLN A 74 -9.00 2.36 10.60
N PRO A 75 -9.61 1.24 10.16
CA PRO A 75 -8.96 0.29 9.26
C PRO A 75 -9.06 0.63 7.77
N HIS A 76 -8.85 1.86 7.28
CA HIS A 76 -8.99 2.09 5.83
C HIS A 76 -8.30 3.36 5.31
N GLU A 77 -7.41 3.10 4.35
CA GLU A 77 -6.96 4.02 3.28
C GLU A 77 -5.94 5.13 3.59
N GLY A 78 -5.19 5.05 4.70
CA GLY A 78 -4.10 6.01 4.93
C GLY A 78 -2.97 5.58 5.87
N SER A 79 -3.06 4.39 6.48
CA SER A 79 -2.05 3.89 7.41
C SER A 79 -1.13 2.86 6.74
N GLY A 80 0.07 2.68 7.30
CA GLY A 80 1.05 1.68 6.87
C GLY A 80 0.49 0.25 6.80
N TYR A 81 -0.68 -0.02 7.38
CA TYR A 81 -1.43 -1.27 7.22
C TYR A 81 -1.70 -1.63 5.75
N ALA A 82 -2.04 -0.66 4.90
CA ALA A 82 -2.27 -0.93 3.48
C ALA A 82 -0.98 -1.45 2.81
N SER A 83 0.14 -0.75 3.04
CA SER A 83 1.47 -1.15 2.57
C SER A 83 1.91 -2.50 3.16
N GLN A 84 1.62 -2.74 4.44
CA GLN A 84 1.93 -3.98 5.15
C GLN A 84 1.09 -5.15 4.64
N LYS A 85 -0.18 -4.91 4.28
CA LYS A 85 -1.05 -5.93 3.69
C LYS A 85 -0.62 -6.26 2.26
N VAL A 86 -0.27 -5.25 1.46
CA VAL A 86 0.31 -5.45 0.12
C VAL A 86 1.60 -6.25 0.22
N LEU A 87 2.48 -5.93 1.18
CA LEU A 87 3.69 -6.69 1.44
C LEU A 87 3.36 -8.14 1.85
N GLN A 88 2.44 -8.35 2.80
CA GLN A 88 2.03 -9.68 3.23
C GLN A 88 1.48 -10.51 2.07
N MET A 89 0.65 -9.91 1.20
CA MET A 89 0.16 -10.57 0.00
C MET A 89 1.29 -10.88 -1.00
N ALA A 90 2.25 -9.97 -1.17
CA ALA A 90 3.42 -10.20 -2.01
C ALA A 90 4.27 -11.38 -1.49
N TRP A 91 4.46 -11.49 -0.17
CA TRP A 91 5.14 -12.63 0.46
C TRP A 91 4.41 -13.95 0.19
N HIS A 92 3.08 -14.00 0.36
CA HIS A 92 2.31 -15.20 0.05
C HIS A 92 2.39 -15.58 -1.44
N ARG A 93 2.33 -14.59 -2.34
CA ARG A 93 2.48 -14.81 -3.79
C ARG A 93 3.88 -15.32 -4.15
N LEU A 94 4.92 -14.80 -3.49
CA LEU A 94 6.30 -15.24 -3.67
C LEU A 94 6.49 -16.69 -3.21
N GLU A 95 6.00 -17.05 -2.03
CA GLU A 95 6.11 -18.43 -1.52
C GLU A 95 5.36 -19.42 -2.43
N HIS A 96 4.17 -19.04 -2.91
CA HIS A 96 3.42 -19.84 -3.86
C HIS A 96 4.19 -20.05 -5.18
N ALA A 97 4.80 -18.99 -5.73
CA ALA A 97 5.62 -19.10 -6.93
C ALA A 97 6.84 -20.01 -6.69
N ARG A 98 7.51 -19.86 -5.55
CA ARG A 98 8.65 -20.69 -5.15
C ARG A 98 8.28 -22.17 -5.04
N SER A 99 7.14 -22.47 -4.41
CA SER A 99 6.60 -23.84 -4.32
C SER A 99 6.36 -24.44 -5.70
N ARG A 100 5.74 -23.69 -6.62
CA ARG A 100 5.51 -24.15 -8.00
C ARG A 100 6.79 -24.41 -8.78
N VAL A 101 7.79 -23.55 -8.63
CA VAL A 101 9.10 -23.72 -9.28
C VAL A 101 9.80 -24.98 -8.77
N ASN A 102 9.82 -25.18 -7.45
CA ASN A 102 10.40 -26.38 -6.84
C ASN A 102 9.72 -27.67 -7.33
N GLU A 103 8.39 -27.65 -7.50
CA GLU A 103 7.68 -28.80 -8.04
C GLU A 103 8.04 -29.09 -9.50
N LEU A 104 8.13 -28.05 -10.34
CA LEU A 104 8.57 -28.21 -11.72
C LEU A 104 10.00 -28.76 -11.82
N GLU A 105 10.90 -28.33 -10.94
CA GLU A 105 12.27 -28.86 -10.87
C GLU A 105 12.26 -30.35 -10.50
N ARG A 106 11.43 -30.76 -9.54
CA ARG A 106 11.25 -32.18 -9.19
C ARG A 106 10.74 -32.99 -10.38
N ILE A 107 9.74 -32.49 -11.11
CA ILE A 107 9.18 -33.17 -12.29
C ILE A 107 10.23 -33.29 -13.39
N LYS A 108 10.97 -32.20 -13.69
CA LYS A 108 12.08 -32.21 -14.65
C LYS A 108 13.12 -33.28 -14.27
N ASN A 109 13.53 -33.32 -13.01
CA ASN A 109 14.51 -34.28 -12.54
C ASN A 109 13.99 -35.71 -12.66
N LYS A 110 12.73 -35.99 -12.30
CA LYS A 110 12.11 -37.31 -12.51
C LYS A 110 12.14 -37.73 -13.98
N HIS A 111 11.76 -36.84 -14.90
CA HIS A 111 11.81 -37.13 -16.34
C HIS A 111 13.24 -37.37 -16.83
N LEU A 112 14.23 -36.59 -16.39
CA LEU A 112 15.62 -36.77 -16.79
C LEU A 112 16.18 -38.12 -16.32
N HIS A 113 15.90 -38.51 -15.08
CA HIS A 113 16.31 -39.82 -14.54
C HIS A 113 15.59 -40.97 -15.26
N GLY A 114 14.28 -40.86 -15.48
CA GLY A 114 13.50 -41.87 -16.23
C GLY A 114 13.98 -42.06 -17.68
N ARG A 115 14.40 -40.98 -18.35
CA ARG A 115 14.94 -41.03 -19.72
C ARG A 115 16.33 -41.66 -19.80
N THR A 116 17.10 -41.58 -18.72
CA THR A 116 18.46 -42.16 -18.65
C THR A 116 18.38 -43.67 -18.46
N VAL A 117 17.44 -44.17 -17.64
CA VAL A 117 17.21 -45.60 -17.42
C VAL A 117 16.58 -46.29 -18.65
N ALA A 118 15.71 -45.61 -19.40
CA ALA A 118 15.09 -46.18 -20.59
C ALA A 118 16.07 -46.40 -21.76
N ARG A 119 17.20 -45.66 -21.81
CA ARG A 119 18.18 -45.74 -22.91
C ARG A 119 19.21 -46.86 -22.71
N SER A 120 19.38 -47.38 -21.50
CA SER A 120 20.28 -48.51 -21.18
C SER A 120 19.64 -49.90 -21.41
N SER A 121 18.38 -49.96 -21.81
CA SER A 121 17.57 -51.20 -21.83
C SER A 121 17.13 -51.64 -23.23
N GLN A 122 17.93 -51.39 -24.26
CA GLN A 122 17.65 -51.88 -25.63
C GLN A 122 18.53 -53.10 -25.96
N PRO A 123 17.98 -54.33 -26.01
CA PRO A 123 18.69 -55.48 -26.58
C PRO A 123 18.68 -55.41 -28.10
N GLN A 124 19.84 -55.63 -28.73
CA GLN A 124 19.96 -55.89 -30.18
C GLN A 124 19.25 -57.21 -30.51
N MET A 125 18.27 -57.19 -31.41
CA MET A 125 17.66 -58.40 -31.97
C MET A 125 18.05 -58.54 -33.44
N LEU A 126 18.91 -59.54 -33.71
CA LEU A 126 19.23 -60.04 -35.06
C LEU A 126 17.98 -60.68 -35.69
N SER A 127 17.62 -60.24 -36.89
CA SER A 127 16.55 -60.83 -37.70
C SER A 127 17.05 -62.06 -38.46
N SER A 128 16.67 -63.26 -38.01
CA SER A 128 16.83 -64.50 -38.77
C SER A 128 15.71 -64.65 -39.80
N ILE A 129 16.06 -64.44 -41.07
CA ILE A 129 15.23 -64.76 -42.25
C ILE A 129 15.23 -66.28 -42.43
N SER A 130 14.06 -66.91 -42.34
CA SER A 130 13.86 -68.29 -42.76
C SER A 130 13.05 -68.31 -44.05
N LEU A 131 13.69 -68.77 -45.13
CA LEU A 131 13.12 -68.97 -46.46
C LEU A 131 12.31 -70.28 -46.50
N GLN A 132 11.11 -70.25 -47.08
CA GLN A 132 10.54 -71.42 -47.76
C GLN A 132 9.68 -71.01 -48.96
N PRO A 133 9.73 -71.75 -50.09
CA PRO A 133 9.25 -71.29 -51.38
C PRO A 133 7.79 -71.72 -51.65
N LEU A 134 6.99 -70.83 -52.24
CA LEU A 134 5.67 -71.15 -52.80
C LEU A 134 5.86 -71.55 -54.28
N SER A 135 5.64 -72.83 -54.58
CA SER A 135 5.55 -73.34 -55.95
C SER A 135 4.19 -73.04 -56.59
N GLN A 136 4.25 -72.57 -57.83
CA GLN A 136 3.21 -72.25 -58.83
C GLN A 136 2.10 -73.32 -58.94
N SER A 137 0.86 -73.06 -59.39
CA SER A 137 0.52 -72.68 -60.78
C SER A 137 -1.01 -72.68 -60.99
N ALA A 138 -1.47 -71.82 -61.92
CA ALA A 138 -2.67 -71.91 -62.80
C ALA A 138 -4.07 -71.83 -62.14
N SER A 139 -4.93 -70.82 -62.40
CA SER A 139 -5.52 -70.27 -63.64
C SER A 139 -6.97 -70.73 -63.80
N ASN A 140 -7.91 -69.80 -63.52
CA ASN A 140 -9.20 -69.48 -64.18
C ASN A 140 -10.20 -70.57 -64.63
N PRO A 141 -11.46 -70.22 -64.96
CA PRO A 141 -12.10 -68.90 -65.01
C PRO A 141 -13.23 -68.68 -63.99
#